data_AF-C3KM09-F1
#
_entry.id   AF-C3KM09-F1
#
_cell.length_a   1.000
_cell.length_b   1.000
_cell.length_c   1.000
_cell.angle_alpha   90.00
_cell.angle_beta   90.00
_cell.angle_gamma   90.00
#
_symmetry.space_group_name_H-M   'P 1'
#
loop_
_entity.id
_entity.type
_entity.pdbx_description
1 polymer ?
#
loop_
_entity_poly.entity_id
_entity_poly.type
_entity_poly.pdbx_seq_one_letter_code
_entity_poly.pdbx_strand_id
1 'polypeptide(L)'
;MTTSAYRGKNPFEDPLDRILAEIAISVQLPPSLHAKACQRYKTVREYLEGSTEFKDQIEHFYAQGSMAIDATISTRGTDDEYDIDIVAQLGGRYRNMTPLAILHALAAALRDYPVQKIVQQTRCVTLFYADNMHLDVTPALRDYGTTDRQSAITHAKGPLPSNNDCMVSMNAYGHAEWYKAPHTE
;
A
#
# COMPACT_ATOMS: atom_id res chain seq x y z
N MET A 1 -28.67 4.82 -11.74
CA MET A 1 -27.77 3.88 -11.03
C MET A 1 -28.16 2.48 -11.47
N THR A 2 -27.39 1.87 -12.34
CA THR A 2 -27.60 0.49 -12.80
C THR A 2 -26.38 -0.30 -12.37
N THR A 3 -26.49 -0.90 -11.19
CA THR A 3 -25.62 -2.00 -10.78
C THR A 3 -25.77 -3.10 -11.81
N SER A 4 -24.70 -3.37 -12.58
CA SER A 4 -24.66 -4.53 -13.45
C SER A 4 -24.91 -5.76 -12.57
N ALA A 5 -26.02 -6.45 -12.80
CA ALA A 5 -26.34 -7.68 -12.10
C ALA A 5 -25.22 -8.70 -12.35
N TYR A 6 -24.65 -9.21 -11.27
CA TYR A 6 -23.70 -10.31 -11.31
C TYR A 6 -24.32 -11.46 -12.13
N ARG A 7 -23.72 -11.80 -13.28
CA ARG A 7 -24.17 -12.88 -14.17
C ARG A 7 -23.64 -14.26 -13.78
N GLY A 8 -22.87 -14.36 -12.70
CA GLY A 8 -22.37 -15.64 -12.21
C GLY A 8 -23.48 -16.45 -11.54
N LYS A 9 -23.36 -17.79 -11.58
CA LYS A 9 -24.19 -18.67 -10.75
C LYS A 9 -23.95 -18.34 -9.28
N ASN A 10 -25.00 -18.44 -8.47
CA ASN A 10 -24.86 -18.30 -7.02
C ASN A 10 -23.98 -19.44 -6.50
N PRO A 11 -22.77 -19.18 -5.98
CA PRO A 11 -21.85 -20.24 -5.59
C PRO A 11 -22.38 -21.08 -4.42
N PHE A 12 -23.36 -20.58 -3.68
CA PHE A 12 -23.96 -21.31 -2.56
C PHE A 12 -24.99 -22.38 -2.98
N GLU A 13 -25.31 -22.48 -4.27
CA GLU A 13 -26.23 -23.49 -4.82
C GLU A 13 -25.53 -24.82 -5.15
N ASP A 14 -24.23 -24.79 -5.46
CA ASP A 14 -23.42 -25.99 -5.69
C ASP A 14 -22.56 -26.31 -4.45
N PRO A 15 -22.51 -27.56 -3.96
CA PRO A 15 -21.75 -27.89 -2.75
C PRO A 15 -20.24 -27.62 -2.83
N LEU A 16 -19.61 -27.77 -4.02
CA LEU A 16 -18.18 -27.50 -4.21
C LEU A 16 -17.93 -26.00 -4.30
N ASP A 17 -18.72 -25.28 -5.10
CA ASP A 17 -18.62 -23.82 -5.19
C ASP A 17 -18.88 -23.15 -3.84
N ARG A 18 -19.78 -23.71 -3.02
CA ARG A 18 -20.05 -23.24 -1.67
C ARG A 18 -18.81 -23.34 -0.78
N ILE A 19 -18.11 -24.47 -0.81
CA ILE A 19 -16.88 -24.66 -0.04
C ILE A 19 -15.82 -23.63 -0.46
N LEU A 20 -15.68 -23.39 -1.77
CA LEU A 20 -14.74 -22.38 -2.28
C LEU A 20 -15.12 -20.97 -1.85
N ALA A 21 -16.41 -20.62 -1.90
CA ALA A 21 -16.91 -19.32 -1.45
C ALA A 21 -16.73 -19.12 0.06
N GLU A 22 -17.01 -20.14 0.88
CA GLU A 22 -16.79 -20.11 2.32
C GLU A 22 -15.31 -19.94 2.66
N ILE A 23 -14.40 -20.65 1.96
CA ILE A 23 -12.96 -20.47 2.10
C ILE A 23 -12.58 -19.02 1.75
N ALA A 24 -13.02 -18.49 0.60
CA ALA A 24 -12.72 -17.12 0.19
C ALA A 24 -13.18 -16.08 1.24
N ILE A 25 -14.40 -16.20 1.75
CA ILE A 25 -14.94 -15.31 2.80
C ILE A 25 -14.15 -15.47 4.11
N SER A 26 -13.74 -16.69 4.45
CA SER A 26 -12.99 -16.95 5.68
C SER A 26 -11.55 -16.45 5.65
N VAL A 27 -10.91 -16.33 4.49
CA VAL A 27 -9.54 -15.79 4.41
C VAL A 27 -9.52 -14.27 4.21
N GLN A 28 -10.61 -13.70 3.67
CA GLN A 28 -10.71 -12.28 3.42
C GLN A 28 -10.63 -11.44 4.69
N LEU A 29 -9.96 -10.29 4.60
CA LEU A 29 -9.92 -9.29 5.66
C LEU A 29 -11.35 -8.85 6.04
N PRO A 30 -11.78 -9.00 7.31
CA PRO A 30 -13.10 -8.59 7.74
C PRO A 30 -13.38 -7.09 7.52
N PRO A 31 -14.63 -6.68 7.24
CA PRO A 31 -14.97 -5.27 6.99
C PRO A 31 -14.55 -4.29 8.10
N SER A 32 -14.57 -4.72 9.37
CA SER A 32 -14.12 -3.91 10.50
C SER A 32 -12.61 -3.66 10.48
N LEU A 33 -11.81 -4.67 10.12
CA LEU A 33 -10.36 -4.52 9.95
C LEU A 33 -10.04 -3.69 8.71
N HIS A 34 -10.78 -3.87 7.61
CA HIS A 34 -10.66 -3.02 6.42
C HIS A 34 -10.97 -1.53 6.74
N ALA A 35 -12.02 -1.25 7.52
CA ALA A 35 -12.32 0.13 7.94
C ALA A 35 -11.22 0.72 8.83
N LYS A 36 -10.68 -0.07 9.77
CA LYS A 36 -9.54 0.31 10.62
C LYS A 36 -8.29 0.61 9.78
N ALA A 37 -8.03 -0.23 8.79
CA ALA A 37 -6.98 -0.10 7.79
C ALA A 37 -7.07 1.24 7.04
N CYS A 38 -8.25 1.57 6.48
CA CYS A 38 -8.49 2.86 5.82
C CYS A 38 -8.28 4.06 6.77
N GLN A 39 -8.71 3.94 8.03
CA GLN A 39 -8.53 5.01 9.01
C GLN A 39 -7.06 5.23 9.35
N ARG A 40 -6.28 4.16 9.55
CA ARG A 40 -4.82 4.23 9.79
C ARG A 40 -4.08 4.87 8.63
N TYR A 41 -4.41 4.45 7.40
CA TYR A 41 -3.91 5.07 6.17
C TYR A 41 -4.12 6.59 6.18
N LYS A 42 -5.32 7.06 6.53
CA LYS A 42 -5.64 8.50 6.58
C LYS A 42 -4.82 9.22 7.65
N THR A 43 -4.70 8.65 8.85
CA THR A 43 -3.96 9.26 9.96
C THR A 43 -2.45 9.34 9.68
N VAL A 44 -1.87 8.32 9.02
CA VAL A 44 -0.44 8.35 8.61
C VAL A 44 -0.20 9.47 7.60
N ARG A 45 -1.12 9.64 6.63
CA ARG A 45 -1.06 10.75 5.67
C ARG A 45 -1.06 12.11 6.37
N GLU A 46 -2.05 12.33 7.24
CA GLU A 46 -2.21 13.58 7.98
C GLU A 46 -0.97 13.88 8.84
N TYR A 47 -0.39 12.86 9.46
CA TYR A 47 0.83 12.99 10.25
C TYR A 47 2.03 13.42 9.40
N LEU A 48 2.23 12.80 8.23
CA LEU A 48 3.28 13.21 7.29
C LEU A 48 3.05 14.63 6.79
N GLU A 49 1.84 14.99 6.38
CA GLU A 49 1.50 16.34 5.90
C GLU A 49 1.66 17.41 7.00
N GLY A 50 1.61 17.03 8.28
CA GLY A 50 1.94 17.88 9.42
C GLY A 50 3.44 18.14 9.63
N SER A 51 4.32 17.36 9.01
CA SER A 51 5.78 17.54 9.09
C SER A 51 6.28 18.62 8.13
N THR A 52 7.38 19.30 8.48
CA THR A 52 8.00 20.32 7.63
C THR A 52 8.52 19.72 6.31
N GLU A 53 8.96 18.47 6.36
CA GLU A 53 9.56 17.76 5.24
C GLU A 53 8.54 17.44 4.15
N PHE A 54 7.36 16.96 4.54
CA PHE A 54 6.34 16.42 3.63
C PHE A 54 5.13 17.33 3.40
N LYS A 55 4.98 18.42 4.16
CA LYS A 55 3.93 19.42 3.92
C LYS A 55 4.00 19.92 2.47
N ASP A 56 2.87 19.87 1.77
CA ASP A 56 2.72 20.22 0.36
C ASP A 56 3.66 19.44 -0.60
N GLN A 57 4.17 18.29 -0.16
CA GLN A 57 5.05 17.43 -0.97
C GLN A 57 4.51 16.02 -1.18
N ILE A 58 3.27 15.71 -0.80
CA ILE A 58 2.60 14.44 -1.12
C ILE A 58 1.58 14.71 -2.21
N GLU A 59 1.89 14.33 -3.45
CA GLU A 59 1.01 14.50 -4.61
C GLU A 59 -0.16 13.51 -4.56
N HIS A 60 0.16 12.26 -4.29
CA HIS A 60 -0.81 11.19 -4.11
C HIS A 60 -0.38 10.27 -2.96
N PHE A 61 -1.36 9.73 -2.26
CA PHE A 61 -1.18 8.77 -1.20
C PHE A 61 -2.22 7.69 -1.45
N TYR A 62 -1.86 6.46 -1.82
CA TYR A 62 -2.85 5.46 -2.26
C TYR A 62 -2.41 4.03 -1.96
N ALA A 63 -3.39 3.16 -1.73
CA ALA A 63 -3.13 1.73 -1.54
C ALA A 63 -2.58 1.09 -2.82
N GLN A 64 -1.66 0.15 -2.65
CA GLN A 64 -1.21 -0.77 -3.70
C GLN A 64 -1.41 -2.23 -3.26
N GLY A 65 -0.92 -3.17 -4.06
CA GLY A 65 -0.91 -4.58 -3.69
C GLY A 65 -2.30 -5.15 -3.48
N SER A 66 -2.40 -6.10 -2.55
CA SER A 66 -3.65 -6.84 -2.24
C SER A 66 -4.79 -5.92 -1.84
N MET A 67 -4.51 -4.86 -1.07
CA MET A 67 -5.50 -3.89 -0.61
C MET A 67 -6.11 -3.11 -1.77
N ALA A 68 -5.31 -2.77 -2.79
CA ALA A 68 -5.81 -2.01 -3.93
C ALA A 68 -6.77 -2.82 -4.81
N ILE A 69 -6.73 -4.15 -4.74
CA ILE A 69 -7.51 -5.08 -5.58
C ILE A 69 -8.51 -5.92 -4.78
N ASP A 70 -8.81 -5.53 -3.52
CA ASP A 70 -9.72 -6.24 -2.61
C ASP A 70 -9.34 -7.72 -2.34
N ALA A 71 -8.05 -8.03 -2.42
CA ALA A 71 -7.50 -9.37 -2.20
C ALA A 71 -6.70 -9.49 -0.88
N THR A 72 -6.85 -8.55 0.05
CA THR A 72 -6.17 -8.62 1.35
C THR A 72 -6.74 -9.77 2.17
N ILE A 73 -5.83 -10.64 2.61
CA ILE A 73 -6.14 -11.76 3.49
C ILE A 73 -5.66 -11.46 4.91
N SER A 74 -6.39 -11.97 5.90
CA SER A 74 -5.90 -12.05 7.28
C SER A 74 -5.52 -13.49 7.58
N THR A 75 -4.33 -13.74 8.14
CA THR A 75 -3.93 -15.08 8.59
C THR A 75 -4.72 -15.49 9.83
N ARG A 76 -5.97 -15.93 9.66
CA ARG A 76 -6.77 -16.49 10.76
C ARG A 76 -6.07 -17.73 11.32
N GLY A 77 -5.35 -17.59 12.43
CA GLY A 77 -4.73 -18.74 13.09
C GLY A 77 -3.48 -18.44 13.91
N THR A 78 -2.35 -18.12 13.26
CA THR A 78 -1.05 -18.13 13.93
C THR A 78 -0.68 -16.78 14.54
N ASP A 79 -0.91 -15.68 13.82
CA ASP A 79 -0.43 -14.35 14.24
C ASP A 79 -1.43 -13.21 13.94
N ASP A 80 -2.56 -13.48 13.26
CA ASP A 80 -3.55 -12.49 12.81
C ASP A 80 -2.93 -11.27 12.10
N GLU A 81 -1.81 -11.49 11.41
CA GLU A 81 -1.09 -10.46 10.67
C GLU A 81 -1.81 -10.11 9.37
N TYR A 82 -1.80 -8.81 9.04
CA TYR A 82 -2.22 -8.31 7.74
C TYR A 82 -1.50 -7.01 7.42
N ASP A 83 -1.14 -6.87 6.16
CA ASP A 83 -0.34 -5.75 5.68
C ASP A 83 -1.19 -4.81 4.83
N ILE A 84 -0.86 -3.52 4.91
CA ILE A 84 -1.34 -2.51 3.97
C ILE A 84 -0.15 -1.84 3.32
N ASP A 85 -0.03 -2.02 2.03
CA ASP A 85 0.95 -1.33 1.21
C ASP A 85 0.39 -0.01 0.70
N ILE A 86 1.07 1.09 1.01
CA ILE A 86 0.72 2.44 0.57
C ILE A 86 1.86 3.01 -0.27
N VAL A 87 1.50 3.67 -1.37
CA VAL A 87 2.41 4.51 -2.13
C VAL A 87 2.24 5.96 -1.69
N ALA A 88 3.33 6.57 -1.24
CA ALA A 88 3.45 8.01 -1.03
C ALA A 88 4.16 8.60 -2.25
N GLN A 89 3.40 9.07 -3.24
CA GLN A 89 3.95 9.76 -4.40
C GLN A 89 4.36 11.19 -4.02
N LEU A 90 5.66 11.44 -4.06
CA LEU A 90 6.28 12.66 -3.54
C LEU A 90 6.48 13.72 -4.62
N GLY A 91 6.46 14.98 -4.18
CA GLY A 91 6.61 16.17 -5.02
C GLY A 91 8.05 16.51 -5.39
N GLY A 92 8.21 17.64 -6.06
CA GLY A 92 9.45 18.07 -6.71
C GLY A 92 10.69 18.12 -5.81
N ARG A 93 10.53 18.40 -4.50
CA ARG A 93 11.64 18.46 -3.53
C ARG A 93 12.52 17.21 -3.55
N TYR A 94 11.91 16.04 -3.72
CA TYR A 94 12.57 14.75 -3.59
C TYR A 94 13.28 14.28 -4.88
N ARG A 95 13.06 14.96 -6.01
CA ARG A 95 13.60 14.55 -7.32
C ARG A 95 15.13 14.59 -7.42
N ASN A 96 15.78 15.41 -6.60
CA ASN A 96 17.23 15.54 -6.57
C ASN A 96 17.87 14.73 -5.43
N MET A 97 17.10 13.90 -4.73
CA MET A 97 17.57 13.08 -3.62
C MET A 97 17.88 11.66 -4.09
N THR A 98 18.84 11.01 -3.43
CA THR A 98 19.13 9.58 -3.66
C THR A 98 18.01 8.71 -3.09
N PRO A 99 17.82 7.46 -3.57
CA PRO A 99 16.82 6.55 -3.03
C PRO A 99 16.92 6.38 -1.51
N LEU A 100 18.16 6.22 -0.99
CA LEU A 100 18.42 6.10 0.44
C LEU A 100 18.06 7.39 1.20
N ALA A 101 18.36 8.57 0.64
CA ALA A 101 18.03 9.84 1.29
C ALA A 101 16.51 10.06 1.39
N ILE A 102 15.75 9.64 0.37
CA ILE A 102 14.29 9.68 0.39
C ILE A 102 13.74 8.76 1.49
N LEU A 103 14.25 7.51 1.58
CA LEU A 103 13.86 6.58 2.64
C LEU A 103 14.20 7.12 4.04
N HIS A 104 15.40 7.67 4.24
CA HIS A 104 15.77 8.29 5.50
C HIS A 104 14.87 9.48 5.86
N ALA A 105 14.50 10.32 4.89
CA ALA A 105 13.59 11.43 5.12
C ALA A 105 12.21 10.93 5.58
N LEU A 106 11.68 9.89 4.93
CA LEU A 106 10.41 9.27 5.31
C LEU A 106 10.49 8.63 6.71
N ALA A 107 11.54 7.86 6.99
CA ALA A 107 11.75 7.23 8.29
C ALA A 107 11.94 8.26 9.41
N ALA A 108 12.64 9.37 9.14
CA ALA A 108 12.81 10.47 10.08
C ALA A 108 11.49 11.17 10.39
N ALA A 109 10.68 11.46 9.37
CA ALA A 109 9.37 12.07 9.56
C ALA A 109 8.43 11.17 10.37
N LEU A 110 8.50 9.85 10.17
CA LEU A 110 7.66 8.87 10.88
C LEU A 110 8.17 8.47 12.27
N ARG A 111 9.40 8.84 12.67
CA ARG A 111 10.11 8.31 13.85
C ARG A 111 9.29 8.28 15.14
N ASP A 112 8.50 9.30 15.38
CA ASP A 112 7.71 9.47 16.61
C ASP A 112 6.21 9.15 16.41
N TYR A 113 5.85 8.56 15.28
CA TYR A 113 4.48 8.13 15.01
C TYR A 113 4.05 7.04 16.01
N PRO A 114 2.83 7.10 16.58
CA PRO A 114 2.43 6.25 17.71
C PRO A 114 2.11 4.81 17.30
N VAL A 115 3.16 4.02 17.09
CA VAL A 115 3.13 2.58 16.78
C VAL A 115 4.15 1.83 17.65
N GLN A 116 4.12 0.50 17.67
CA GLN A 116 5.05 -0.28 18.51
C GLN A 116 6.48 -0.22 17.99
N LYS A 117 6.64 -0.23 16.66
CA LYS A 117 7.94 -0.28 16.01
C LYS A 117 7.85 0.36 14.64
N ILE A 118 8.94 0.99 14.23
CA ILE A 118 9.11 1.57 12.90
C ILE A 118 10.40 1.01 12.32
N VAL A 119 10.34 0.48 11.10
CA VAL A 119 11.50 -0.11 10.43
C VAL A 119 11.60 0.44 9.02
N GLN A 120 12.75 1.02 8.69
CA GLN A 120 13.09 1.30 7.30
C GLN A 120 13.49 -0.01 6.62
N GLN A 121 12.74 -0.39 5.59
CA GLN A 121 13.03 -1.50 4.70
C GLN A 121 13.81 -1.00 3.47
N THR A 122 14.06 -1.92 2.52
CA THR A 122 14.77 -1.54 1.29
C THR A 122 13.95 -0.63 0.37
N ARG A 123 12.61 -0.64 0.46
CA ARG A 123 11.73 0.13 -0.44
C ARG A 123 10.66 0.95 0.27
N CYS A 124 10.43 0.70 1.55
CA CYS A 124 9.36 1.33 2.31
C CYS A 124 9.81 1.60 3.75
N VAL A 125 8.97 2.29 4.51
CA VAL A 125 9.03 2.34 5.97
C VAL A 125 7.81 1.61 6.50
N THR A 126 8.05 0.54 7.27
CA THR A 126 7.02 -0.29 7.89
C THR A 126 6.68 0.23 9.28
N LEU A 127 5.39 0.45 9.53
CA LEU A 127 4.81 0.79 10.82
C LEU A 127 4.14 -0.45 11.42
N PHE A 128 4.63 -0.93 12.56
CA PHE A 128 4.12 -2.11 13.25
C PHE A 128 3.12 -1.70 14.34
N TYR A 129 1.84 -2.02 14.17
CA TYR A 129 0.81 -1.76 15.16
C TYR A 129 0.72 -2.87 16.21
N ALA A 130 0.17 -2.54 17.38
CA ALA A 130 0.00 -3.47 18.50
C ALA A 130 -1.00 -4.61 18.26
N ASP A 131 -1.80 -4.52 17.20
CA ASP A 131 -2.76 -5.54 16.79
C ASP A 131 -2.29 -6.28 15.54
N ASN A 132 -0.97 -6.46 15.40
CA ASN A 132 -0.30 -7.24 14.35
C ASN A 132 -0.56 -6.76 12.90
N MET A 133 -1.13 -5.57 12.74
CA MET A 133 -1.19 -4.92 11.43
C MET A 133 0.14 -4.26 11.11
N HIS A 134 0.62 -4.43 9.88
CA HIS A 134 1.69 -3.62 9.35
C HIS A 134 1.17 -2.63 8.31
N LEU A 135 1.77 -1.45 8.28
CA LEU A 135 1.53 -0.47 7.21
C LEU A 135 2.86 -0.06 6.60
N ASP A 136 3.00 -0.36 5.31
CA ASP A 136 4.20 -0.10 4.52
C ASP A 136 4.02 1.18 3.71
N VAL A 137 4.78 2.22 4.05
CA VAL A 137 4.80 3.47 3.27
C VAL A 137 5.96 3.44 2.29
N THR A 138 5.65 3.28 1.01
CA THR A 138 6.62 3.25 -0.11
C THR A 138 6.72 4.64 -0.74
N PRO A 139 7.84 5.35 -0.64
CA PRO A 139 8.01 6.61 -1.35
C PRO A 139 8.20 6.36 -2.85
N ALA A 140 7.50 7.15 -3.66
CA ALA A 140 7.54 7.08 -5.12
C ALA A 140 7.71 8.47 -5.75
N LEU A 141 8.35 8.53 -6.91
CA LEU A 141 8.47 9.75 -7.73
C LEU A 141 7.76 9.53 -9.05
N ARG A 142 6.83 10.42 -9.42
CA ARG A 142 6.05 10.29 -10.66
C ARG A 142 6.92 10.45 -11.91
N ASP A 143 6.69 9.62 -12.91
CA ASP A 143 7.22 9.83 -14.26
C ASP A 143 6.26 10.74 -15.04
N TYR A 144 6.47 12.07 -15.01
CA TYR A 144 5.60 12.97 -15.75
C TYR A 144 5.67 12.72 -17.26
N GLY A 145 4.54 12.94 -17.95
CA GLY A 145 4.42 12.65 -19.38
C GLY A 145 4.14 11.18 -19.70
N THR A 146 3.97 10.34 -18.69
CA THR A 146 3.62 8.92 -18.84
C THR A 146 2.19 8.62 -18.37
N THR A 147 1.81 7.34 -18.35
CA THR A 147 0.49 6.90 -17.88
C THR A 147 0.22 7.30 -16.43
N ASP A 148 -1.05 7.32 -16.02
CA ASP A 148 -1.40 7.88 -14.71
C ASP A 148 -0.69 7.15 -13.57
N ARG A 149 -0.08 7.93 -12.67
CA ARG A 149 0.70 7.51 -11.50
C ARG A 149 1.78 6.45 -11.76
N GLN A 150 2.21 6.30 -13.02
CA GLN A 150 3.47 5.63 -13.31
C GLN A 150 4.60 6.40 -12.61
N SER A 151 5.49 5.65 -11.96
CA SER A 151 6.44 6.19 -11.02
C SER A 151 7.67 5.31 -10.91
N ALA A 152 8.68 5.78 -10.18
CA ALA A 152 9.74 4.94 -9.67
C ALA A 152 9.77 4.98 -8.14
N ILE A 153 9.96 3.82 -7.52
CA ILE A 153 10.10 3.66 -6.06
C ILE A 153 11.55 3.52 -5.67
N THR A 154 11.87 3.88 -4.43
CA THR A 154 13.23 3.72 -3.91
C THR A 154 13.57 2.24 -3.69
N HIS A 155 14.81 1.85 -3.98
CA HIS A 155 15.40 0.61 -3.50
C HIS A 155 16.80 0.90 -2.93
N ALA A 156 16.93 0.91 -1.61
CA ALA A 156 18.21 1.11 -0.92
C ALA A 156 18.21 0.41 0.44
N LYS A 157 19.24 -0.39 0.71
CA LYS A 157 19.34 -1.16 1.96
C LYS A 157 19.74 -0.29 3.16
N GLY A 158 20.56 0.74 2.91
CA GLY A 158 21.18 1.51 3.98
C GLY A 158 22.09 0.67 4.89
N PRO A 159 22.57 1.23 6.01
CA PRO A 159 22.39 2.63 6.45
C PRO A 159 23.28 3.62 5.67
N LEU A 160 24.29 3.13 4.96
CA LEU A 160 25.15 3.93 4.09
C LEU A 160 24.78 3.71 2.62
N PRO A 161 25.04 4.68 1.74
CA PRO A 161 24.84 4.52 0.31
C PRO A 161 25.57 3.30 -0.24
N SER A 162 24.93 2.60 -1.17
CA SER A 162 25.50 1.44 -1.86
C SER A 162 25.37 1.60 -3.38
N ASN A 163 26.26 0.94 -4.13
CA ASN A 163 26.15 0.85 -5.59
C ASN A 163 24.89 0.09 -6.05
N ASN A 164 24.22 -0.63 -5.15
CA ASN A 164 22.95 -1.29 -5.41
C ASN A 164 21.74 -0.37 -5.19
N ASP A 165 21.94 0.84 -4.65
CA ASP A 165 20.84 1.77 -4.43
C ASP A 165 20.33 2.30 -5.77
N CYS A 166 19.04 2.14 -6.04
CA CYS A 166 18.46 2.53 -7.31
C CYS A 166 16.99 2.95 -7.17
N MET A 167 16.47 3.54 -8.24
CA MET A 167 15.04 3.73 -8.43
C MET A 167 14.50 2.57 -9.27
N VAL A 168 13.36 2.00 -8.89
CA VAL A 168 12.73 0.86 -9.56
C VAL A 168 11.40 1.33 -10.16
N SER A 169 11.24 1.17 -11.47
CA SER A 169 10.00 1.51 -12.18
C SER A 169 8.81 0.73 -11.64
N MET A 170 7.68 1.41 -11.45
CA MET A 170 6.45 0.86 -10.88
C MET A 170 5.22 1.63 -11.39
N ASN A 171 4.15 0.90 -11.74
CA ASN A 171 2.83 1.50 -11.87
C ASN A 171 1.77 0.67 -11.13
N ALA A 172 1.83 0.71 -9.79
CA ALA A 172 0.89 -0.02 -8.94
C ALA A 172 -0.56 0.46 -9.10
N TYR A 173 -0.75 1.77 -9.36
CA TYR A 173 -2.07 2.34 -9.62
C TYR A 173 -2.64 1.80 -10.93
N GLY A 174 -1.88 1.89 -12.03
CA GLY A 174 -2.28 1.34 -13.32
C GLY A 174 -2.55 -0.16 -13.27
N HIS A 175 -1.79 -0.93 -12.48
CA HIS A 175 -2.09 -2.34 -12.24
C HIS A 175 -3.44 -2.54 -11.53
N ALA A 176 -3.72 -1.76 -10.48
CA ALA A 176 -5.00 -1.84 -9.76
C ALA A 176 -6.19 -1.43 -10.64
N GLU A 177 -6.04 -0.38 -11.46
CA GLU A 177 -7.07 0.04 -12.41
C GLU A 177 -7.30 -1.01 -13.50
N TRP A 178 -6.22 -1.61 -14.01
CA TRP A 178 -6.32 -2.72 -14.96
C TRP A 178 -7.06 -3.91 -14.34
N TYR A 179 -6.73 -4.30 -13.11
CA TYR A 179 -7.37 -5.43 -12.42
C TYR A 179 -8.88 -5.20 -12.20
N LYS A 180 -9.28 -3.97 -11.91
CA LYS A 180 -10.69 -3.60 -11.70
C LYS A 180 -11.47 -3.43 -13.00
N ALA A 181 -10.77 -3.28 -14.13
CA ALA A 181 -11.41 -3.10 -15.41
C ALA A 181 -12.15 -4.38 -15.81
N PRO A 182 -13.34 -4.28 -16.42
CA PRO A 182 -14.03 -5.44 -16.94
C PRO A 182 -13.18 -6.07 -18.04
N HIS A 183 -12.75 -7.31 -17.82
CA HIS A 183 -12.11 -8.12 -18.84
C HIS A 183 -13.18 -8.84 -19.65
N THR A 184 -13.13 -8.68 -20.97
CA THR A 184 -13.93 -9.49 -21.87
C THR A 184 -13.19 -10.81 -22.06
N GLU A 185 -13.81 -11.91 -21.64
CA GLU A 185 -13.41 -13.27 -22.02
C GLU A 185 -13.74 -13.53 -23.50
#